data_AF-A0A060BPU4-F1
#
_entry.id   AF-A0A060BPU4-F1
#
_cell.length_a   1.000
_cell.length_b   1.000
_cell.length_c   1.000
_cell.angle_alpha   90.00
_cell.angle_beta   90.00
_cell.angle_gamma   90.00
#
_symmetry.space_group_name_H-M   'P 1'
#
loop_
_entity.id
_entity.type
_entity.pdbx_description
1 polymer ?
#
loop_
_entity_poly.entity_id
_entity_poly.type
_entity_poly.pdbx_seq_one_letter_code
_entity_poly.pdbx_strand_id
1 'polypeptide(L)' 'MEVCLRSLLKGGDEVEIIIVDDGSTDDTGRIADSYALKFPKIVKAIHQPTAVTGQAS' A
#
# COMPACT_ATOMS: atom_id res chain seq x y z
N MET A 1 -4.32 3.01 8.40
CA MET A 1 -3.58 1.93 7.72
C MET A 1 -2.69 1.10 8.65
N GLU A 2 -1.77 1.70 9.41
CA GLU A 2 -0.76 0.95 10.19
C GLU A 2 -1.31 -0.11 11.15
N VAL A 3 -2.43 0.17 11.83
CA VAL A 3 -3.07 -0.78 12.76
C VAL A 3 -3.53 -2.06 12.04
N CYS A 4 -4.03 -1.93 10.80
CA CYS A 4 -4.43 -3.07 9.97
C CYS A 4 -3.21 -3.89 9.57
N LEU A 5 -2.15 -3.23 9.08
CA LEU A 5 -0.90 -3.90 8.67
C LEU A 5 -0.27 -4.71 9.81
N ARG A 6 -0.23 -4.14 11.03
CA ARG A 6 0.29 -4.85 12.21
C ARG A 6 -0.50 -6.12 12.56
N SER A 7 -1.79 -6.16 12.26
CA SER A 7 -2.62 -7.34 12.49
C SER A 7 -2.37 -8.41 11.43
N LEU A 8 -2.26 -8.00 10.16
CA LEU A 8 -2.03 -8.91 9.04
C LEU A 8 -0.61 -9.52 9.05
N LEU A 9 0.40 -8.74 9.44
CA LEU A 9 1.79 -9.21 9.54
C LEU A 9 1.97 -10.39 10.51
N LYS A 10 1.03 -10.64 11.42
CA LYS A 10 1.06 -11.81 12.32
C LYS A 10 0.93 -13.14 11.55
N GLY A 11 0.39 -13.13 10.34
CA GLY A 11 0.34 -14.31 9.46
C GLY A 11 1.71 -14.73 8.94
N GLY A 12 2.73 -13.89 9.04
CA GLY A 12 4.10 -14.22 8.62
C GLY A 12 4.17 -14.62 7.13
N ASP A 13 4.88 -15.71 6.85
CA ASP A 13 5.12 -16.20 5.48
C ASP A 13 3.88 -16.91 4.88
N GLU A 14 2.80 -17.10 5.64
CA GLU A 14 1.55 -17.70 5.14
C GLU A 14 0.63 -16.67 4.44
N VAL A 15 1.01 -15.40 4.47
CA VAL A 15 0.22 -14.30 3.89
C VAL A 15 1.09 -13.41 3.01
N GLU A 16 0.47 -12.90 1.95
CA GLU A 16 1.02 -11.82 1.14
C GLU A 16 0.10 -10.60 1.27
N ILE A 17 0.68 -9.44 1.50
CA ILE A 17 -0.03 -8.18 1.70
C ILE A 17 0.29 -7.27 0.51
N ILE A 18 -0.71 -7.03 -0.32
CA ILE A 18 -0.62 -6.09 -1.44
C ILE A 18 -1.35 -4.81 -1.03
N ILE A 19 -0.60 -3.72 -0.90
CA ILE A 19 -1.12 -2.39 -0.61
C ILE A 19 -1.30 -1.68 -1.95
N VAL A 20 -2.54 -1.32 -2.27
CA VAL A 20 -2.86 -0.50 -3.45
C VAL A 20 -3.18 0.90 -2.95
N ASP A 21 -2.35 1.86 -3.35
CA ASP A 21 -2.55 3.29 -3.10
C ASP A 21 -3.13 3.92 -4.38
N ASP A 22 -4.37 4.40 -4.32
CA ASP A 22 -5.14 4.94 -5.45
C ASP A 22 -4.91 6.46 -5.68
N GLY A 23 -3.74 6.92 -5.29
CA GLY A 23 -3.32 8.31 -5.44
C GLY A 23 -3.68 9.14 -4.22
N SER A 24 -3.39 8.60 -3.03
CA SER A 24 -3.50 9.35 -1.78
C SER A 24 -2.68 10.64 -1.86
N THR A 25 -3.23 11.73 -1.33
CA THR A 25 -2.54 13.03 -1.24
C THR A 25 -1.86 13.26 0.11
N ASP A 26 -1.99 12.28 1.02
CA ASP A 26 -1.38 12.27 2.34
C ASP A 26 -0.19 11.29 2.39
N ASP A 27 0.28 10.99 3.60
CA ASP A 27 1.44 10.13 3.83
C ASP A 27 1.20 8.63 3.53
N THR A 28 0.00 8.24 3.09
CA THR A 28 -0.37 6.82 2.90
C THR A 28 0.58 6.09 1.96
N GLY A 29 0.94 6.70 0.81
CA GLY A 29 1.88 6.09 -0.13
C GLY A 29 3.27 5.87 0.50
N ARG A 30 3.78 6.87 1.21
CA ARG A 30 5.07 6.80 1.91
C ARG A 30 5.08 5.72 3.00
N ILE A 31 3.98 5.55 3.72
CA ILE A 31 3.85 4.49 4.73
C ILE A 31 3.84 3.13 4.04
N ALA A 32 3.11 2.96 2.93
CA ALA A 32 3.10 1.71 2.16
C ALA A 32 4.50 1.30 1.71
N ASP A 33 5.27 2.25 1.16
CA ASP A 33 6.67 2.05 0.79
C ASP A 33 7.54 1.61 1.96
N SER A 34 7.39 2.28 3.12
CA SER A 34 8.16 1.92 4.30
C SER A 34 7.91 0.48 4.75
N TYR A 35 6.68 -0.02 4.62
CA TYR A 35 6.35 -1.39 4.99
C TYR A 35 6.84 -2.40 3.95
N ALA A 36 6.73 -2.09 2.65
CA ALA A 36 7.32 -2.91 1.59
C ALA A 36 8.83 -3.05 1.74
N LEU A 37 9.54 -1.97 2.13
CA LEU A 37 10.98 -2.00 2.41
C LEU A 37 11.33 -2.84 3.65
N LYS A 38 10.53 -2.76 4.72
CA LYS A 38 10.78 -3.50 5.96
C LYS A 38 10.45 -4.99 5.84
N PHE A 39 9.46 -5.34 5.03
CA PHE A 39 8.96 -6.70 4.89
C PHE A 39 8.85 -7.12 3.41
N PRO A 40 9.95 -7.09 2.63
CA PRO A 40 9.90 -7.20 1.17
C PRO A 40 9.44 -8.56 0.64
N LYS A 41 9.42 -9.59 1.49
CA LYS A 41 8.90 -10.93 1.15
C LYS A 41 7.39 -11.07 1.37
N ILE A 42 6.82 -10.19 2.18
CA ILE A 42 5.43 -10.28 2.67
C ILE A 42 4.60 -9.11 2.13
N VAL A 43 5.18 -7.92 2.00
CA VAL A 43 4.47 -6.69 1.64
C VAL A 43 4.95 -6.16 0.29
N LYS A 44 3.99 -5.86 -0.59
CA LYS A 44 4.21 -5.14 -1.85
C LYS A 44 3.33 -3.89 -1.89
N ALA A 45 3.88 -2.76 -2.33
CA ALA A 45 3.15 -1.52 -2.55
C ALA A 45 2.98 -1.27 -4.06
N ILE A 46 1.78 -0.88 -4.46
CA ILE A 46 1.43 -0.49 -5.83
C ILE A 46 0.76 0.87 -5.77
N HIS A 47 1.33 1.85 -6.46
CA HIS A 47 0.77 3.19 -6.56
C HIS A 47 0.10 3.38 -7.91
N GLN A 48 -1.18 3.70 -7.88
CA GLN A 48 -1.94 4.10 -9.04
C GLN A 48 -2.08 5.62 -9.05
N PRO A 49 -1.84 6.29 -10.18
CA PRO A 49 -2.19 7.70 -10.29
C PRO A 49 -3.70 7.86 -10.12
N THR A 50 -4.13 8.87 -9.35
CA THR A 50 -5.55 9.19 -9.19
C THR A 50 -6.19 9.30 -10.58
N ALA A 51 -7.18 8.47 -10.86
CA ALA A 51 -7.92 8.55 -12.11
C ALA A 51 -8.71 9.87 -12.12
N VAL A 52 -8.20 10.87 -12.83
CA VAL A 52 -8.98 12.08 -13.13
C VAL A 52 -10.17 11.65 -13.99
N THR A 53 -11.35 11.51 -13.37
CA THR A 53 -12.58 11.28 -14.12
C THR A 53 -12.95 12.58 -14.81
N GLY A 54 -12.70 12.66 -16.12
CA GLY A 54 -13.34 13.61 -17.03
C GLY A 54 -12.75 15.02 -17.07
N GLN A 55 -11.88 15.26 -18.07
CA GLN A 55 -12.00 16.39 -19.01
C GLN A 55 -10.95 16.19 -20.12
N ALA A 56 -11.26 15.30 -21.06
CA ALA A 56 -10.78 15.49 -22.42
C ALA A 56 -11.83 16.39 -23.09
N SER A 57 -11.47 17.66 -23.25
CA SER A 57 -12.20 18.68 -24.01
C SER A 57 -12.43 18.30 -25.46
#